data_AF-A0A846X679-F1
#
_entry.id   AF-A0A846X679-F1
#
_cell.length_a   1.000
_cell.length_b   1.000
_cell.length_c   1.000
_cell.angle_alpha   90.00
_cell.angle_beta   90.00
_cell.angle_gamma   90.00
#
_symmetry.space_group_name_H-M   'P 1'
#
loop_
_entity.id
_entity.type
_entity.pdbx_description
1 polymer ?
#
loop_
_entity_poly.entity_id
_entity_poly.type
_entity_poly.pdbx_seq_one_letter_code
_entity_poly.pdbx_strand_id
1 'polypeptide(L)'
;MLGNVRAAVLALMVTALALTACSNTTEGGAQAPATASATASAAGSSTAQASAPAAAPVAPVPGAYVGAGGPRPADATPLPTYLVGGVRSAHLSSPSGGIKCDFQVASSDGFQGQCGVRSYATSSPYGCTPVDGGRGCKANWLFPFRNGLVEAITMTRGTTGWMNVTPSTGYTIPVIAYGRSVYFDDWVCASAFNGMTCWNTKTGSGVFMSNERSEKFTGPGASGAVQAPVQTSAAPPTQQEQGEAVVLGSLPSNGSGYGVVRPGAIDNGASITGRVTGISWSSWGGDRAEGRGTAYNAMGDVMGGAPETYPVQLVAFEIGTCDGKRAYRKLAVYKAGGTFNAASASDVCWTEK
;
A
#
# COMPACT_ATOMS: atom_id res chain seq x y z
N MET A 1 -6.69 58.10 -31.08
CA MET A 1 -7.46 59.16 -30.40
C MET A 1 -7.27 59.02 -28.91
N LEU A 2 -7.08 60.12 -28.18
CA LEU A 2 -6.89 60.16 -26.71
C LEU A 2 -8.24 60.32 -25.97
N GLY A 3 -8.29 59.99 -24.68
CA GLY A 3 -9.47 60.13 -23.79
C GLY A 3 -9.51 59.04 -22.71
N ASN A 4 -8.89 59.07 -21.52
CA ASN A 4 -8.49 60.08 -20.50
C ASN A 4 -9.50 60.30 -19.32
N VAL A 5 -9.16 59.72 -18.14
CA VAL A 5 -9.44 60.15 -16.72
C VAL A 5 -10.93 60.18 -16.26
N ARG A 6 -11.42 59.81 -15.05
CA ARG A 6 -11.01 59.95 -13.62
C ARG A 6 -11.61 58.78 -12.80
N ALA A 7 -11.01 58.19 -11.75
CA ALA A 7 -10.35 58.70 -10.52
C ALA A 7 -11.32 59.26 -9.46
N ALA A 8 -11.51 58.51 -8.36
CA ALA A 8 -12.07 58.98 -7.09
C ALA A 8 -11.48 58.18 -5.92
N VAL A 9 -10.93 58.88 -4.93
CA VAL A 9 -10.41 58.35 -3.65
C VAL A 9 -11.20 59.04 -2.55
N LEU A 10 -11.53 58.33 -1.46
CA LEU A 10 -11.90 58.96 -0.20
C LEU A 10 -11.33 58.19 0.98
N ALA A 11 -10.78 58.91 1.96
CA ALA A 11 -10.14 58.38 3.15
C ALA A 11 -10.52 59.21 4.39
N LEU A 12 -10.64 58.53 5.54
CA LEU A 12 -10.71 59.03 6.92
C LEU A 12 -10.39 57.79 7.79
N MET A 13 -9.37 57.67 8.67
CA MET A 13 -8.69 58.60 9.59
C MET A 13 -9.65 59.26 10.60
N VAL A 14 -9.42 59.35 11.91
CA VAL A 14 -8.35 58.88 12.84
C VAL A 14 -8.93 58.99 14.28
N THR A 15 -8.48 58.15 15.23
CA THR A 15 -8.01 58.46 16.62
C THR A 15 -7.98 57.16 17.44
N ALA A 16 -6.93 56.65 18.11
CA ALA A 16 -5.65 57.15 18.68
C ALA A 16 -5.65 57.32 20.21
N LEU A 17 -4.45 57.08 20.81
CA LEU A 17 -4.05 57.12 22.24
C LEU A 17 -4.48 55.93 23.13
N ALA A 18 -3.69 55.49 24.12
CA ALA A 18 -2.23 55.58 24.34
C ALA A 18 -1.76 54.61 25.47
N LEU A 19 -0.46 54.30 25.45
CA LEU A 19 0.51 53.83 26.47
C LEU A 19 0.02 53.72 27.95
N THR A 20 0.58 52.86 28.82
CA THR A 20 2.03 52.78 29.14
C THR A 20 2.41 51.49 29.89
N ALA A 21 3.71 51.16 29.91
CA ALA A 21 4.33 49.95 30.50
C ALA A 21 4.50 49.97 32.03
N CYS A 22 4.81 48.82 32.63
CA CYS A 22 6.12 48.54 33.29
C CYS A 22 6.23 47.11 33.85
N SER A 23 7.45 46.64 34.09
CA SER A 23 7.78 45.24 34.45
C SER A 23 8.30 45.08 35.89
N ASN A 24 8.08 43.87 36.42
CA ASN A 24 8.93 43.13 37.39
C ASN A 24 9.18 43.63 38.85
N THR A 25 9.12 42.62 39.73
CA THR A 25 9.98 42.33 40.91
C THR A 25 9.49 42.60 42.35
N THR A 26 9.71 41.56 43.18
CA THR A 26 10.12 41.53 44.63
C THR A 26 9.12 41.74 45.79
N GLU A 27 8.93 40.64 46.53
CA GLU A 27 9.15 40.43 47.99
C GLU A 27 8.27 41.06 49.09
N GLY A 28 8.02 40.22 50.12
CA GLY A 28 7.72 40.59 51.52
C GLY A 28 6.26 40.97 51.83
N GLY A 29 5.56 40.44 52.83
CA GLY A 29 5.92 39.43 53.86
C GLY A 29 5.51 39.88 55.28
N ALA A 30 4.39 39.36 55.81
CA ALA A 30 3.91 39.41 57.20
C ALA A 30 2.45 38.91 57.25
N GLN A 31 1.87 38.28 58.28
CA GLN A 31 2.39 37.64 59.51
C GLN A 31 1.35 36.59 59.99
N ALA A 32 1.80 35.51 60.63
CA ALA A 32 0.97 34.51 61.35
C ALA A 32 0.78 34.94 62.84
N PRO A 33 0.22 34.14 63.80
CA PRO A 33 -0.35 32.77 63.78
C PRO A 33 -1.76 32.71 64.47
N ALA A 34 -2.47 31.61 64.78
CA ALA A 34 -2.21 30.16 64.92
C ALA A 34 -3.54 29.39 64.54
N THR A 35 -3.88 28.13 64.87
CA THR A 35 -3.37 27.07 65.78
C THR A 35 -3.90 25.67 65.34
N ALA A 36 -3.54 24.61 66.07
CA ALA A 36 -4.28 23.34 66.26
C ALA A 36 -4.44 22.34 65.07
N SER A 37 -3.35 21.63 64.80
CA SER A 37 -3.23 20.16 64.71
C SER A 37 -4.39 19.26 64.21
N ALA A 38 -4.13 18.63 63.06
CA ALA A 38 -4.18 17.18 62.79
C ALA A 38 -5.50 16.37 62.93
N THR A 39 -5.95 15.79 61.81
CA THR A 39 -5.97 14.33 61.54
C THR A 39 -5.95 14.10 60.01
N ALA A 40 -5.35 13.00 59.53
CA ALA A 40 -5.01 12.81 58.12
C ALA A 40 -6.04 12.00 57.30
N SER A 41 -6.07 12.21 55.97
CA SER A 41 -6.09 11.13 54.98
C SER A 41 -5.70 11.60 53.56
N ALA A 42 -5.22 10.69 52.71
CA ALA A 42 -4.70 10.93 51.36
C ALA A 42 -5.84 11.13 50.30
N ALA A 43 -5.64 11.40 49.00
CA ALA A 43 -4.50 11.50 48.08
C ALA A 43 -4.90 12.49 46.92
N GLY A 44 -4.11 12.85 45.91
CA GLY A 44 -2.74 12.48 45.49
C GLY A 44 -2.32 13.33 44.28
N SER A 45 -1.02 13.34 43.96
CA SER A 45 -0.43 14.24 42.95
C SER A 45 -0.65 13.78 41.51
N SER A 46 -0.97 14.71 40.60
CA SER A 46 -1.10 14.45 39.16
C SER A 46 0.25 14.58 38.43
N THR A 47 0.70 13.50 37.79
CA THR A 47 1.85 13.49 36.89
C THR A 47 1.42 13.72 35.43
N ALA A 48 2.22 14.50 34.70
CA ALA A 48 2.06 14.68 33.25
C ALA A 48 2.45 13.39 32.51
N GLN A 49 1.72 13.06 31.44
CA GLN A 49 1.77 11.74 30.83
C GLN A 49 2.11 11.80 29.33
N ALA A 50 3.19 11.12 28.94
CA ALA A 50 3.61 10.97 27.55
C ALA A 50 2.76 9.91 26.80
N SER A 51 2.57 10.11 25.50
CA SER A 51 1.74 9.26 24.64
C SER A 51 2.44 7.96 24.22
N ALA A 52 1.69 6.86 24.16
CA ALA A 52 2.16 5.55 23.68
C ALA A 52 2.06 5.41 22.14
N PRO A 53 2.76 4.45 21.50
CA PRO A 53 2.80 4.30 20.04
C PRO A 53 1.49 3.76 19.43
N ALA A 54 1.20 4.18 18.19
CA ALA A 54 0.07 3.68 17.41
C ALA A 54 0.29 2.23 16.92
N ALA A 55 -0.79 1.48 16.74
CA ALA A 55 -0.74 0.15 16.15
C ALA A 55 -0.25 0.19 14.69
N ALA A 56 0.58 -0.79 14.31
CA ALA A 56 1.10 -0.89 12.95
C ALA A 56 -0.04 -1.12 11.93
N PRO A 57 0.02 -0.51 10.74
CA PRO A 57 -0.99 -0.74 9.71
C PRO A 57 -1.01 -2.21 9.26
N VAL A 58 -2.19 -2.69 8.88
CA VAL A 58 -2.43 -4.08 8.42
C VAL A 58 -2.99 -4.04 7.00
N ALA A 59 -2.78 -5.09 6.21
CA ALA A 59 -3.42 -5.24 4.90
C ALA A 59 -4.93 -5.58 5.08
N PRO A 60 -5.87 -4.90 4.42
CA PRO A 60 -7.31 -5.10 4.64
C PRO A 60 -7.81 -6.48 4.15
N VAL A 61 -7.13 -7.06 3.16
CA VAL A 61 -7.36 -8.42 2.65
C VAL A 61 -6.00 -9.08 2.35
N PRO A 62 -5.89 -10.41 2.32
CA PRO A 62 -4.61 -11.09 2.10
C PRO A 62 -3.93 -10.61 0.81
N GLY A 63 -2.66 -10.22 0.90
CA GLY A 63 -1.87 -9.72 -0.23
C GLY A 63 -2.16 -8.28 -0.67
N ALA A 64 -3.16 -7.60 -0.10
CA ALA A 64 -3.33 -6.17 -0.33
C ALA A 64 -2.15 -5.36 0.26
N TYR A 65 -1.98 -4.15 -0.25
CA TYR A 65 -1.03 -3.18 0.32
C TYR A 65 -1.39 -2.88 1.79
N VAL A 66 -0.35 -2.84 2.63
CA VAL A 66 -0.48 -2.63 4.08
C VAL A 66 -0.96 -1.21 4.36
N GLY A 67 -2.09 -1.05 5.04
CA GLY A 67 -2.75 0.25 5.24
C GLY A 67 -3.62 0.72 4.07
N ALA A 68 -3.87 -0.13 3.05
CA ALA A 68 -4.82 0.19 2.00
C ALA A 68 -6.25 0.39 2.57
N GLY A 69 -6.99 1.31 1.95
CA GLY A 69 -8.24 1.82 2.51
C GLY A 69 -8.05 2.87 3.61
N GLY A 70 -6.80 3.22 3.95
CA GLY A 70 -6.43 4.36 4.78
C GLY A 70 -5.91 5.55 3.95
N PRO A 71 -5.12 6.47 4.56
CA PRO A 71 -4.60 7.65 3.89
C PRO A 71 -3.62 7.30 2.75
N ARG A 72 -3.33 8.30 1.91
CA ARG A 72 -2.33 8.16 0.84
C ARG A 72 -0.92 7.93 1.45
N PRO A 73 -0.14 6.96 0.96
CA PRO A 73 1.26 6.81 1.33
C PRO A 73 2.07 8.06 0.99
N ALA A 74 2.99 8.47 1.87
CA ALA A 74 3.76 9.71 1.68
C ALA A 74 4.69 9.68 0.46
N ASP A 75 5.10 8.48 0.02
CA ASP A 75 5.93 8.22 -1.16
C ASP A 75 5.12 8.05 -2.46
N ALA A 76 3.79 8.10 -2.40
CA ALA A 76 2.94 7.93 -3.57
C ALA A 76 3.06 9.12 -4.53
N THR A 77 3.34 8.84 -5.81
CA THR A 77 3.55 9.88 -6.84
C THR A 77 2.31 10.10 -7.71
N PRO A 78 2.04 11.33 -8.20
CA PRO A 78 0.90 11.59 -9.08
C PRO A 78 1.05 10.82 -10.40
N LEU A 79 -0.05 10.28 -10.92
CA LEU A 79 -0.10 9.76 -12.28
C LEU A 79 0.01 10.90 -13.31
N PRO A 80 0.71 10.68 -14.44
CA PRO A 80 0.58 11.55 -15.61
C PRO A 80 -0.88 11.66 -16.05
N THR A 81 -1.33 12.88 -16.34
CA THR A 81 -2.71 13.15 -16.76
C THR A 81 -2.76 13.74 -18.18
N TYR A 82 -3.88 13.53 -18.85
CA TYR A 82 -4.16 13.97 -20.22
C TYR A 82 -5.66 14.25 -20.37
N LEU A 83 -6.07 14.80 -21.52
CA LEU A 83 -7.47 15.15 -21.78
C LEU A 83 -8.10 14.22 -22.83
N VAL A 84 -9.27 13.65 -22.53
CA VAL A 84 -10.12 12.93 -23.49
C VAL A 84 -11.47 13.63 -23.57
N GLY A 85 -11.82 14.22 -24.71
CA GLY A 85 -13.06 15.00 -24.85
C GLY A 85 -13.17 16.16 -23.85
N GLY A 86 -12.04 16.72 -23.39
CA GLY A 86 -11.97 17.75 -22.35
C GLY A 86 -11.98 17.21 -20.90
N VAL A 87 -12.18 15.91 -20.68
CA VAL A 87 -12.15 15.27 -19.36
C VAL A 87 -10.70 14.97 -18.97
N ARG A 88 -10.27 15.39 -17.77
CA ARG A 88 -8.96 15.02 -17.22
C ARG A 88 -8.96 13.55 -16.81
N SER A 89 -8.08 12.77 -17.41
CA SER A 89 -7.93 11.34 -17.23
C SER A 89 -6.49 10.94 -16.94
N ALA A 90 -6.29 9.74 -16.39
CA ALA A 90 -5.01 9.08 -16.23
C ALA A 90 -5.16 7.57 -16.47
N HIS A 91 -4.11 6.91 -16.95
CA HIS A 91 -4.06 5.45 -17.08
C HIS A 91 -2.87 4.89 -16.28
N LEU A 92 -2.96 3.62 -15.90
CA LEU A 92 -1.81 2.84 -15.45
C LEU A 92 -1.84 1.40 -15.97
N SER A 93 -0.68 0.75 -15.91
CA SER A 93 -0.51 -0.69 -16.13
C SER A 93 0.39 -1.27 -15.03
N SER A 94 0.11 -2.51 -14.60
CA SER A 94 1.08 -3.31 -13.86
C SER A 94 2.30 -3.63 -14.75
N PRO A 95 3.47 -3.95 -14.17
CA PRO A 95 4.66 -4.38 -14.91
C PRO A 95 4.42 -5.66 -15.73
N SER A 96 3.60 -6.58 -15.19
CA SER A 96 3.14 -7.77 -15.92
C SER A 96 2.21 -7.48 -17.10
N GLY A 97 1.73 -6.24 -17.27
CA GLY A 97 0.72 -5.88 -18.26
C GLY A 97 -0.64 -6.57 -18.09
N GLY A 98 -0.84 -7.31 -16.99
CA GLY A 98 -2.04 -8.09 -16.69
C GLY A 98 -3.14 -7.29 -15.99
N ILE A 99 -2.79 -6.23 -15.26
CA ILE A 99 -3.74 -5.34 -14.58
C ILE A 99 -3.60 -3.95 -15.18
N LYS A 100 -4.72 -3.31 -15.51
CA LYS A 100 -4.77 -1.92 -15.98
C LYS A 100 -5.92 -1.17 -15.34
N CYS A 101 -5.78 0.15 -15.22
CA CYS A 101 -6.83 1.02 -14.71
C CYS A 101 -6.87 2.34 -15.48
N ASP A 102 -8.08 2.86 -15.69
CA ASP A 102 -8.30 4.28 -15.96
C ASP A 102 -8.84 5.00 -14.74
N PHE A 103 -8.53 6.28 -14.73
CA PHE A 103 -9.11 7.26 -13.83
C PHE A 103 -9.59 8.44 -14.68
N GLN A 104 -10.67 9.06 -14.23
CA GLN A 104 -11.13 10.34 -14.72
C GLN A 104 -11.64 11.16 -13.54
N VAL A 105 -11.66 12.49 -13.71
CA VAL A 105 -12.46 13.34 -12.82
C VAL A 105 -13.90 12.85 -12.79
N ALA A 106 -14.55 12.93 -11.63
CA ALA A 106 -15.89 12.42 -11.45
C ALA A 106 -16.86 13.07 -12.46
N SER A 107 -17.52 12.24 -13.27
CA SER A 107 -18.62 12.66 -14.12
C SER A 107 -19.87 12.98 -13.29
N SER A 108 -20.91 13.52 -13.94
CA SER A 108 -22.17 13.90 -13.26
C SER A 108 -22.92 12.72 -12.62
N ASP A 109 -22.72 11.49 -13.12
CA ASP A 109 -23.22 10.24 -12.54
C ASP A 109 -22.24 9.63 -11.51
N GLY A 110 -21.14 10.32 -11.20
CA GLY A 110 -20.15 9.95 -10.20
C GLY A 110 -19.04 9.02 -10.69
N PHE A 111 -19.01 8.63 -11.98
CA PHE A 111 -18.01 7.68 -12.50
C PHE A 111 -16.62 8.30 -12.56
N GLN A 112 -15.63 7.57 -12.05
CA GLN A 112 -14.25 8.01 -11.84
C GLN A 112 -13.22 7.12 -12.55
N GLY A 113 -13.67 6.16 -13.36
CA GLY A 113 -12.84 5.18 -14.06
C GLY A 113 -13.08 3.75 -13.58
N GLN A 114 -12.18 2.83 -13.89
CA GLN A 114 -12.32 1.41 -13.58
C GLN A 114 -10.95 0.72 -13.64
N CYS A 115 -10.80 -0.40 -12.93
CA CYS A 115 -9.67 -1.33 -13.10
C CYS A 115 -10.12 -2.65 -13.72
N GLY A 116 -9.21 -3.40 -14.31
CA GLY A 116 -9.46 -4.73 -14.85
C GLY A 116 -8.24 -5.65 -14.82
N VAL A 117 -8.50 -6.94 -14.59
CA VAL A 117 -7.51 -8.02 -14.76
C VAL A 117 -7.76 -8.65 -16.13
N ARG A 118 -6.79 -8.55 -17.05
CA ARG A 118 -6.99 -8.94 -18.47
C ARG A 118 -7.33 -10.42 -18.66
N SER A 119 -6.81 -11.32 -17.83
CA SER A 119 -7.15 -12.75 -17.91
C SER A 119 -8.65 -13.00 -17.69
N TYR A 120 -9.30 -12.20 -16.84
CA TYR A 120 -10.72 -12.33 -16.50
C TYR A 120 -11.65 -11.96 -17.66
N ALA A 121 -11.18 -11.17 -18.63
CA ALA A 121 -11.90 -10.89 -19.87
C ALA A 121 -12.14 -12.16 -20.72
N THR A 122 -11.35 -13.22 -20.48
CA THR A 122 -11.49 -14.53 -21.14
C THR A 122 -11.96 -15.60 -20.16
N SER A 123 -11.33 -15.74 -18.99
CA SER A 123 -11.69 -16.78 -18.01
C SER A 123 -13.03 -16.53 -17.31
N SER A 124 -13.57 -15.31 -17.38
CA SER A 124 -14.92 -14.95 -16.90
C SER A 124 -15.27 -15.43 -15.48
N PRO A 125 -14.39 -15.25 -14.46
CA PRO A 125 -14.61 -15.79 -13.11
C PRO A 125 -15.82 -15.18 -12.38
N TYR A 126 -16.33 -14.04 -12.86
CA TYR A 126 -17.53 -13.37 -12.35
C TYR A 126 -18.73 -13.51 -13.31
N GLY A 127 -18.70 -14.55 -14.15
CA GLY A 127 -19.70 -14.80 -15.19
C GLY A 127 -19.65 -13.76 -16.30
N CYS A 128 -20.78 -13.58 -16.99
CA CYS A 128 -20.92 -12.65 -18.10
C CYS A 128 -22.30 -11.99 -18.10
N THR A 129 -22.40 -10.79 -18.67
CA THR A 129 -23.67 -10.13 -18.95
C THR A 129 -24.09 -10.43 -20.40
N PRO A 130 -25.35 -10.85 -20.67
CA PRO A 130 -25.86 -11.01 -22.04
C PRO A 130 -25.76 -9.70 -22.83
N VAL A 131 -25.50 -9.80 -24.14
CA VAL A 131 -25.54 -8.63 -25.04
C VAL A 131 -26.79 -8.63 -25.93
N ASP A 132 -27.35 -7.44 -26.13
CA ASP A 132 -28.58 -7.25 -26.90
C ASP A 132 -28.48 -7.80 -28.34
N GLY A 133 -29.57 -8.43 -28.77
CA GLY A 133 -29.64 -9.14 -30.04
C GLY A 133 -29.09 -10.57 -30.01
N GLY A 134 -28.92 -11.18 -28.84
CA GLY A 134 -28.64 -12.62 -28.70
C GLY A 134 -27.23 -13.06 -29.12
N ARG A 135 -26.31 -12.13 -29.35
CA ARG A 135 -24.94 -12.39 -29.86
C ARG A 135 -23.96 -12.83 -28.77
N GLY A 136 -24.40 -13.71 -27.87
CA GLY A 136 -23.64 -14.24 -26.75
C GLY A 136 -23.65 -13.34 -25.50
N CYS A 137 -22.58 -13.40 -24.72
CA CYS A 137 -22.40 -12.61 -23.50
C CYS A 137 -20.97 -12.04 -23.41
N LYS A 138 -20.79 -10.96 -22.64
CA LYS A 138 -19.48 -10.36 -22.35
C LYS A 138 -19.10 -10.63 -20.90
N ALA A 139 -17.87 -11.12 -20.68
CA ALA A 139 -17.32 -11.39 -19.36
C ALA A 139 -17.50 -10.20 -18.41
N ASN A 140 -17.76 -10.47 -17.13
CA ASN A 140 -17.64 -9.50 -16.06
C ASN A 140 -16.20 -9.54 -15.52
N TRP A 141 -15.44 -8.47 -15.71
CA TRP A 141 -14.00 -8.46 -15.39
C TRP A 141 -13.45 -7.12 -14.92
N LEU A 142 -14.33 -6.11 -14.79
CA LEU A 142 -13.98 -4.74 -14.46
C LEU A 142 -14.55 -4.35 -13.10
N PHE A 143 -13.76 -3.59 -12.35
CA PHE A 143 -14.06 -3.03 -11.04
C PHE A 143 -14.34 -1.53 -11.24
N PRO A 144 -15.61 -1.09 -11.32
CA PRO A 144 -15.93 0.31 -11.57
C PRO A 144 -15.67 1.16 -10.34
N PHE A 145 -15.17 2.37 -10.57
CA PHE A 145 -14.99 3.40 -9.55
C PHE A 145 -16.09 4.45 -9.71
N ARG A 146 -16.93 4.59 -8.67
CA ARG A 146 -18.03 5.58 -8.66
C ARG A 146 -18.20 6.17 -7.28
N ASN A 147 -18.29 7.50 -7.17
CA ASN A 147 -18.47 8.21 -5.90
C ASN A 147 -17.46 7.79 -4.81
N GLY A 148 -16.21 7.48 -5.21
CA GLY A 148 -15.17 6.98 -4.32
C GLY A 148 -15.33 5.51 -3.89
N LEU A 149 -16.25 4.74 -4.46
CA LEU A 149 -16.52 3.34 -4.13
C LEU A 149 -16.13 2.39 -5.27
N VAL A 150 -15.73 1.16 -4.92
CA VAL A 150 -15.56 0.06 -5.88
C VAL A 150 -16.88 -0.70 -6.04
N GLU A 151 -17.56 -0.50 -7.16
CA GLU A 151 -18.89 -1.05 -7.45
C GLU A 151 -18.89 -2.58 -7.69
N ALA A 152 -20.05 -3.15 -7.99
CA ALA A 152 -20.15 -4.54 -8.45
C ALA A 152 -19.41 -4.75 -9.79
N ILE A 153 -18.85 -5.94 -9.97
CA ILE A 153 -18.05 -6.29 -11.16
C ILE A 153 -18.97 -6.36 -12.38
N THR A 154 -18.52 -5.83 -13.53
CA THR A 154 -19.36 -5.68 -14.72
C THR A 154 -18.59 -5.89 -16.03
N MET A 155 -19.32 -5.98 -17.15
CA MET A 155 -18.79 -6.09 -18.52
C MET A 155 -18.32 -4.77 -19.15
N THR A 156 -18.60 -3.64 -18.49
CA THR A 156 -18.14 -2.24 -18.70
C THR A 156 -19.26 -1.21 -18.91
N ARG A 157 -18.94 0.05 -18.57
CA ARG A 157 -19.41 1.26 -19.27
C ARG A 157 -18.17 1.97 -19.83
N GLY A 158 -18.05 2.06 -21.16
CA GLY A 158 -17.00 2.84 -21.83
C GLY A 158 -15.64 2.14 -21.98
N THR A 159 -15.05 2.31 -23.18
CA THR A 159 -13.59 2.28 -23.43
C THR A 159 -12.76 1.05 -23.01
N THR A 160 -13.33 -0.16 -22.97
CA THR A 160 -12.54 -1.42 -22.82
C THR A 160 -11.47 -1.64 -23.90
N GLY A 161 -11.53 -0.94 -25.03
CA GLY A 161 -10.54 -1.01 -26.10
C GLY A 161 -9.11 -0.81 -25.60
N TRP A 162 -8.83 0.30 -24.89
CA TRP A 162 -7.45 0.63 -24.47
C TRP A 162 -6.96 -0.24 -23.29
N MET A 163 -7.86 -0.80 -22.48
CA MET A 163 -7.49 -1.84 -21.50
C MET A 163 -6.93 -3.07 -22.21
N ASN A 164 -7.49 -3.40 -23.37
CA ASN A 164 -7.11 -4.56 -24.17
C ASN A 164 -5.99 -4.28 -25.19
N VAL A 165 -5.69 -3.02 -25.58
CA VAL A 165 -4.56 -2.76 -26.50
C VAL A 165 -3.21 -3.08 -25.87
N THR A 166 -2.33 -3.67 -26.68
CA THR A 166 -0.88 -3.63 -26.48
C THR A 166 -0.34 -2.23 -26.80
N PRO A 167 0.84 -1.82 -26.28
CA PRO A 167 1.33 -0.43 -26.36
C PRO A 167 1.72 0.13 -27.75
N SER A 168 1.22 -0.42 -28.87
CA SER A 168 1.69 -0.10 -30.22
C SER A 168 1.09 1.17 -30.85
N THR A 169 0.07 1.78 -30.25
CA THR A 169 -0.66 2.92 -30.86
C THR A 169 -0.34 4.27 -30.22
N GLY A 170 0.93 4.67 -30.20
CA GLY A 170 1.38 6.05 -29.91
C GLY A 170 1.12 6.62 -28.49
N TYR A 171 0.34 5.93 -27.67
CA TYR A 171 -0.01 6.31 -26.30
C TYR A 171 0.64 5.35 -25.30
N THR A 172 1.66 5.84 -24.60
CA THR A 172 2.38 5.06 -23.59
C THR A 172 1.63 5.10 -22.26
N ILE A 173 0.94 4.02 -21.92
CA ILE A 173 0.37 3.84 -20.57
C ILE A 173 1.53 3.77 -19.56
N PRO A 174 1.56 4.59 -18.49
CA PRO A 174 2.53 4.47 -17.42
C PRO A 174 2.56 3.07 -16.80
N VAL A 175 3.71 2.40 -16.87
CA VAL A 175 3.95 1.11 -16.21
C VAL A 175 4.45 1.38 -14.80
N ILE A 176 3.68 0.96 -13.80
CA ILE A 176 3.98 1.27 -12.39
C ILE A 176 4.81 0.14 -11.80
N ALA A 177 6.12 0.36 -11.67
CA ALA A 177 7.06 -0.61 -11.10
C ALA A 177 6.58 -1.18 -9.75
N TYR A 178 6.93 -2.43 -9.47
CA TYR A 178 6.58 -3.06 -8.19
C TYR A 178 7.22 -2.33 -7.01
N GLY A 179 6.51 -2.29 -5.88
CA GLY A 179 6.90 -1.51 -4.71
C GLY A 179 6.62 -0.01 -4.83
N ARG A 180 5.92 0.45 -5.88
CA ARG A 180 5.54 1.86 -6.07
C ARG A 180 4.05 2.08 -5.84
N SER A 181 3.76 3.18 -5.15
CA SER A 181 2.41 3.74 -5.02
C SER A 181 2.24 4.94 -5.94
N VAL A 182 1.07 5.05 -6.58
CA VAL A 182 0.69 6.20 -7.41
C VAL A 182 -0.72 6.67 -7.08
N TYR A 183 -1.08 7.88 -7.48
CA TYR A 183 -2.42 8.43 -7.24
C TYR A 183 -2.99 9.25 -8.39
N PHE A 184 -4.32 9.28 -8.48
CA PHE A 184 -5.12 10.25 -9.23
C PHE A 184 -6.27 10.72 -8.34
N ASP A 185 -6.31 12.02 -8.06
CA ASP A 185 -7.23 12.63 -7.09
C ASP A 185 -7.25 11.80 -5.77
N ASP A 186 -8.41 11.35 -5.30
CA ASP A 186 -8.53 10.55 -4.07
C ASP A 186 -8.25 9.05 -4.25
N TRP A 187 -7.96 8.59 -5.47
CA TRP A 187 -7.63 7.19 -5.75
C TRP A 187 -6.13 6.95 -5.69
N VAL A 188 -5.72 5.93 -4.94
CA VAL A 188 -4.33 5.47 -4.80
C VAL A 188 -4.25 4.04 -5.29
N CYS A 189 -3.20 3.70 -6.05
CA CYS A 189 -2.89 2.34 -6.44
C CYS A 189 -1.45 2.00 -6.07
N ALA A 190 -1.27 0.92 -5.31
CA ALA A 190 0.02 0.33 -5.00
C ALA A 190 0.25 -0.90 -5.89
N SER A 191 1.35 -0.87 -6.65
CA SER A 191 1.79 -1.97 -7.50
C SER A 191 2.69 -2.92 -6.69
N ALA A 192 2.27 -4.16 -6.48
CA ALA A 192 3.06 -5.19 -5.81
C ALA A 192 3.18 -6.44 -6.69
N PHE A 193 4.19 -7.28 -6.43
CA PHE A 193 4.47 -8.44 -7.29
C PHE A 193 3.28 -9.40 -7.35
N ASN A 194 2.67 -9.64 -6.19
CA ASN A 194 1.52 -10.52 -6.00
C ASN A 194 0.18 -9.93 -6.50
N GLY A 195 0.15 -8.65 -6.90
CA GLY A 195 -1.08 -7.98 -7.33
C GLY A 195 -1.05 -6.47 -7.14
N MET A 196 -2.07 -5.79 -7.68
CA MET A 196 -2.27 -4.36 -7.53
C MET A 196 -3.39 -4.09 -6.54
N THR A 197 -3.16 -3.16 -5.60
CA THR A 197 -4.18 -2.72 -4.64
C THR A 197 -4.56 -1.30 -4.97
N CYS A 198 -5.83 -1.04 -5.32
CA CYS A 198 -6.36 0.30 -5.55
C CYS A 198 -7.42 0.64 -4.51
N TRP A 199 -7.38 1.84 -3.93
CA TRP A 199 -8.35 2.30 -2.93
C TRP A 199 -8.58 3.80 -3.00
N ASN A 200 -9.73 4.23 -2.51
CA ASN A 200 -10.06 5.62 -2.33
C ASN A 200 -9.73 6.07 -0.89
N THR A 201 -8.97 7.15 -0.74
CA THR A 201 -8.48 7.62 0.57
C THR A 201 -9.55 8.32 1.40
N LYS A 202 -10.69 8.70 0.82
CA LYS A 202 -11.81 9.32 1.54
C LYS A 202 -12.81 8.28 2.07
N THR A 203 -13.22 7.33 1.23
CA THR A 203 -14.22 6.31 1.61
C THR A 203 -13.60 5.06 2.23
N GLY A 204 -12.31 4.82 2.00
CA GLY A 204 -11.63 3.57 2.35
C GLY A 204 -11.98 2.38 1.45
N SER A 205 -12.90 2.53 0.50
CA SER A 205 -13.27 1.47 -0.44
C SER A 205 -12.12 1.15 -1.38
N GLY A 206 -11.84 -0.13 -1.60
CA GLY A 206 -10.77 -0.56 -2.48
C GLY A 206 -10.91 -2.01 -2.96
N VAL A 207 -9.93 -2.42 -3.76
CA VAL A 207 -9.84 -3.75 -4.35
C VAL A 207 -8.38 -4.18 -4.50
N PHE A 208 -8.10 -5.41 -4.08
CA PHE A 208 -6.89 -6.13 -4.43
C PHE A 208 -7.15 -6.95 -5.70
N MET A 209 -6.22 -6.93 -6.64
CA MET A 209 -6.34 -7.56 -7.96
C MET A 209 -5.06 -8.34 -8.29
N SER A 210 -5.20 -9.61 -8.68
CA SER A 210 -4.13 -10.44 -9.23
C SER A 210 -4.68 -11.31 -10.37
N ASN A 211 -3.84 -12.10 -11.05
CA ASN A 211 -4.33 -13.04 -12.06
C ASN A 211 -5.13 -14.20 -11.44
N GLU A 212 -4.89 -14.49 -10.16
CA GLU A 212 -5.37 -15.65 -9.42
C GLU A 212 -6.63 -15.32 -8.61
N ARG A 213 -6.74 -14.11 -8.04
CA ARG A 213 -7.95 -13.62 -7.36
C ARG A 213 -8.09 -12.10 -7.43
N SER A 214 -9.31 -11.64 -7.18
CA SER A 214 -9.54 -10.27 -6.73
C SER A 214 -10.46 -10.26 -5.52
N GLU A 215 -10.32 -9.24 -4.67
CA GLU A 215 -11.05 -9.12 -3.42
C GLU A 215 -11.29 -7.65 -3.10
N LYS A 216 -12.57 -7.26 -2.96
CA LYS A 216 -12.97 -5.90 -2.58
C LYS A 216 -12.95 -5.75 -1.07
N PHE A 217 -12.62 -4.56 -0.59
CA PHE A 217 -12.58 -4.26 0.84
C PHE A 217 -13.07 -2.84 1.14
N THR A 218 -13.35 -2.61 2.42
CA THR A 218 -13.63 -1.29 2.98
C THR A 218 -12.69 -1.07 4.17
N GLY A 219 -11.76 -0.13 4.02
CA GLY A 219 -10.88 0.33 5.08
C GLY A 219 -11.43 1.55 5.83
N PRO A 220 -10.63 2.17 6.72
CA PRO A 220 -11.05 3.27 7.59
C PRO A 220 -11.47 4.57 6.87
N GLY A 221 -11.01 4.79 5.63
CA GLY A 221 -11.21 6.04 4.89
C GLY A 221 -10.64 7.26 5.61
N ALA A 222 -11.15 8.45 5.28
CA ALA A 222 -10.77 9.68 5.96
C ALA A 222 -11.37 9.77 7.38
N SER A 223 -12.50 9.11 7.63
CA SER A 223 -13.18 9.16 8.93
C SER A 223 -12.48 8.33 10.02
N GLY A 224 -11.68 7.33 9.66
CA GLY A 224 -10.81 6.64 10.61
C GLY A 224 -9.56 7.42 11.03
N ALA A 225 -9.44 8.69 10.61
CA ALA A 225 -8.38 9.61 11.03
C ALA A 225 -8.81 10.56 12.17
N VAL A 226 -9.78 10.18 13.01
CA VAL A 226 -10.14 10.94 14.23
C VAL A 226 -10.37 10.03 15.44
N GLN A 227 -9.28 9.62 16.09
CA GLN A 227 -9.14 9.59 17.56
C GLN A 227 -7.76 9.07 17.94
N ALA A 228 -6.98 9.89 18.65
CA ALA A 228 -5.92 9.42 19.53
C ALA A 228 -6.42 9.53 20.97
N PRO A 229 -6.72 8.42 21.67
CA PRO A 229 -6.95 8.41 23.10
C PRO A 229 -5.68 8.00 23.85
N VAL A 230 -5.32 8.81 24.85
CA VAL A 230 -4.36 8.47 25.91
C VAL A 230 -4.97 7.40 26.82
N GLN A 231 -4.16 6.51 27.42
CA GLN A 231 -4.19 6.11 28.86
C GLN A 231 -3.26 4.90 29.17
N THR A 232 -2.20 5.20 29.93
CA THR A 232 -1.72 4.48 31.13
C THR A 232 -1.66 2.95 31.13
N SER A 233 -0.45 2.40 30.96
CA SER A 233 -0.14 1.01 31.32
C SER A 233 0.41 0.96 32.75
N ALA A 234 -0.19 0.12 33.60
CA ALA A 234 0.41 -0.30 34.87
C ALA A 234 1.51 -1.35 34.62
N ALA A 235 2.35 -1.59 35.63
CA ALA A 235 3.58 -2.40 35.54
C ALA A 235 3.42 -3.77 34.82
N PRO A 236 4.45 -4.22 34.09
CA PRO A 236 4.34 -5.36 33.17
C PRO A 236 4.21 -6.70 33.91
N PRO A 237 3.37 -7.64 33.44
CA PRO A 237 3.65 -9.06 33.65
C PRO A 237 4.91 -9.41 32.85
N THR A 238 5.83 -10.12 33.51
CA THR A 238 7.12 -10.61 32.99
C THR A 238 7.14 -10.95 31.51
N GLN A 239 8.09 -10.33 30.78
CA GLN A 239 8.46 -10.76 29.43
C GLN A 239 8.84 -12.25 29.43
N GLN A 240 8.26 -13.03 28.53
CA GLN A 240 8.90 -14.24 28.03
C GLN A 240 9.46 -13.93 26.64
N GLU A 241 10.67 -14.41 26.38
CA GLU A 241 11.47 -14.08 25.21
C GLU A 241 10.74 -14.38 23.90
N GLN A 242 10.49 -13.35 23.10
CA GLN A 242 10.26 -13.49 21.66
C GLN A 242 11.35 -12.71 20.93
N GLY A 243 12.40 -13.45 20.55
CA GLY A 243 13.56 -12.89 19.88
C GLY A 243 13.23 -12.26 18.52
N GLU A 244 14.11 -11.36 18.08
CA GLU A 244 13.99 -10.56 16.87
C GLU A 244 13.46 -11.37 15.66
N ALA A 245 12.45 -10.82 14.96
CA ALA A 245 11.72 -11.52 13.91
C ALA A 245 12.62 -11.79 12.69
N VAL A 246 12.84 -13.07 12.39
CA VAL A 246 13.72 -13.49 11.29
C VAL A 246 13.14 -13.09 9.94
N VAL A 247 13.90 -12.36 9.11
CA VAL A 247 13.57 -12.04 7.71
C VAL A 247 14.22 -13.02 6.73
N LEU A 248 13.79 -13.04 5.46
CA LEU A 248 14.49 -13.78 4.40
C LEU A 248 15.56 -12.90 3.74
N GLY A 249 16.84 -13.10 4.05
CA GLY A 249 17.93 -12.38 3.40
C GLY A 249 17.86 -10.85 3.54
N SER A 250 18.54 -10.14 2.62
CA SER A 250 18.38 -8.69 2.38
C SER A 250 17.86 -8.41 0.96
N LEU A 251 17.36 -7.20 0.71
CA LEU A 251 16.74 -6.88 -0.59
C LEU A 251 17.79 -6.64 -1.69
N PRO A 252 17.87 -7.48 -2.75
CA PRO A 252 18.73 -7.19 -3.91
C PRO A 252 18.23 -5.96 -4.67
N SER A 253 19.15 -5.21 -5.27
CA SER A 253 18.90 -3.91 -5.91
C SER A 253 17.81 -3.91 -6.99
N ASN A 254 17.60 -5.03 -7.70
CA ASN A 254 16.60 -5.19 -8.75
C ASN A 254 15.55 -6.29 -8.44
N GLY A 255 15.54 -6.85 -7.23
CA GLY A 255 14.64 -7.95 -6.86
C GLY A 255 13.59 -7.58 -5.81
N SER A 256 12.90 -8.57 -5.28
CA SER A 256 11.77 -8.36 -4.35
C SER A 256 11.55 -9.56 -3.43
N GLY A 257 10.83 -9.37 -2.33
CA GLY A 257 10.47 -10.42 -1.38
C GLY A 257 11.57 -10.83 -0.40
N TYR A 258 12.79 -10.34 -0.55
CA TYR A 258 13.84 -10.46 0.46
C TYR A 258 13.79 -9.28 1.45
N GLY A 259 14.40 -9.43 2.63
CA GLY A 259 14.38 -8.45 3.72
C GLY A 259 13.06 -8.36 4.51
N VAL A 260 12.12 -9.29 4.28
CA VAL A 260 10.80 -9.35 4.94
C VAL A 260 10.53 -10.71 5.61
N VAL A 261 9.60 -10.73 6.56
CA VAL A 261 9.11 -11.94 7.25
C VAL A 261 8.11 -12.68 6.35
N ARG A 262 8.30 -13.99 6.15
CA ARG A 262 7.38 -14.90 5.42
C ARG A 262 6.89 -14.35 4.07
N PRO A 263 7.78 -14.02 3.11
CA PRO A 263 7.37 -13.48 1.82
C PRO A 263 6.48 -14.47 1.04
N GLY A 264 5.39 -13.96 0.45
CA GLY A 264 4.50 -14.71 -0.45
C GLY A 264 5.00 -14.83 -1.90
N ALA A 265 6.08 -14.13 -2.24
CA ALA A 265 6.81 -14.23 -3.51
C ALA A 265 8.23 -13.69 -3.30
N ILE A 266 9.19 -14.19 -4.08
CA ILE A 266 10.59 -13.71 -4.11
C ILE A 266 11.07 -13.61 -5.56
N ASP A 267 11.97 -12.67 -5.81
CA ASP A 267 12.65 -12.48 -7.09
C ASP A 267 14.06 -11.98 -6.83
N ASN A 268 15.09 -12.63 -7.38
CA ASN A 268 16.48 -12.19 -7.23
C ASN A 268 16.87 -11.03 -8.18
N GLY A 269 15.99 -10.63 -9.10
CA GLY A 269 16.21 -9.50 -10.01
C GLY A 269 17.13 -9.81 -11.20
N ALA A 270 17.54 -11.06 -11.40
CA ALA A 270 18.46 -11.45 -12.47
C ALA A 270 17.76 -12.05 -13.70
N SER A 271 16.76 -12.92 -13.50
CA SER A 271 15.98 -13.53 -14.59
C SER A 271 14.70 -14.19 -14.06
N ILE A 272 13.80 -14.58 -14.95
CA ILE A 272 12.53 -15.24 -14.57
C ILE A 272 12.72 -16.58 -13.83
N THR A 273 13.86 -17.27 -14.00
CA THR A 273 14.18 -18.49 -13.25
C THR A 273 14.60 -18.23 -11.81
N GLY A 274 14.94 -16.98 -11.46
CA GLY A 274 15.23 -16.54 -10.10
C GLY A 274 13.99 -16.17 -9.27
N ARG A 275 12.79 -16.48 -9.78
CA ARG A 275 11.50 -16.05 -9.22
C ARG A 275 10.70 -17.24 -8.68
N VAL A 276 10.10 -17.06 -7.49
CA VAL A 276 9.13 -17.99 -6.92
C VAL A 276 7.92 -17.23 -6.39
N THR A 277 6.71 -17.70 -6.68
CA THR A 277 5.44 -17.03 -6.35
C THR A 277 4.48 -17.95 -5.61
N GLY A 278 3.41 -17.39 -5.04
CA GLY A 278 2.40 -18.16 -4.31
C GLY A 278 2.97 -18.89 -3.08
N ILE A 279 4.01 -18.33 -2.46
CA ILE A 279 4.76 -18.98 -1.41
C ILE A 279 3.92 -19.08 -0.13
N SER A 280 3.76 -20.31 0.36
CA SER A 280 3.16 -20.62 1.65
C SER A 280 4.19 -21.31 2.53
N TRP A 281 4.47 -20.73 3.70
CA TRP A 281 5.46 -21.21 4.67
C TRP A 281 4.80 -22.11 5.72
N SER A 282 5.26 -23.34 5.84
CA SER A 282 4.83 -24.29 6.88
C SER A 282 5.60 -24.16 8.19
N SER A 283 6.80 -23.58 8.18
CA SER A 283 7.57 -23.24 9.38
C SER A 283 8.32 -21.92 9.22
N TRP A 284 8.63 -21.25 10.34
CA TRP A 284 9.39 -19.99 10.37
C TRP A 284 9.92 -19.69 11.78
N GLY A 285 11.07 -19.02 11.86
CA GLY A 285 11.64 -18.46 13.10
C GLY A 285 12.65 -19.36 13.84
N GLY A 286 12.60 -20.68 13.62
CA GLY A 286 13.63 -21.63 14.05
C GLY A 286 14.75 -21.80 13.02
N ASP A 287 15.71 -22.68 13.28
CA ASP A 287 16.95 -22.88 12.49
C ASP A 287 16.74 -23.03 10.97
N ARG A 288 15.57 -23.54 10.57
CA ARG A 288 15.09 -23.53 9.19
C ARG A 288 13.60 -23.17 9.09
N ALA A 289 13.24 -22.56 7.97
CA ALA A 289 11.88 -22.29 7.52
C ALA A 289 11.61 -23.05 6.23
N GLU A 290 10.51 -23.80 6.19
CA GLU A 290 10.09 -24.61 5.04
C GLU A 290 8.87 -23.97 4.38
N GLY A 291 8.85 -23.94 3.05
CA GLY A 291 7.76 -23.38 2.26
C GLY A 291 7.53 -24.10 0.94
N ARG A 292 6.42 -23.78 0.29
CA ARG A 292 6.06 -24.27 -1.05
C ARG A 292 5.59 -23.12 -1.91
N GLY A 293 5.91 -23.13 -3.19
CA GLY A 293 5.49 -22.11 -4.14
C GLY A 293 5.62 -22.58 -5.59
N THR A 294 5.58 -21.65 -6.51
CA THR A 294 5.62 -21.89 -7.96
C THR A 294 6.82 -21.15 -8.57
N ALA A 295 7.72 -21.88 -9.22
CA ALA A 295 8.83 -21.32 -9.98
C ALA A 295 8.55 -21.36 -11.49
N TYR A 296 9.38 -20.67 -12.27
CA TYR A 296 9.22 -20.49 -13.71
C TYR A 296 10.46 -21.00 -14.44
N ASN A 297 10.28 -21.64 -15.61
CA ASN A 297 11.38 -21.83 -16.56
C ASN A 297 11.45 -20.65 -17.56
N ALA A 298 12.65 -20.38 -18.09
CA ALA A 298 12.84 -19.39 -19.15
C ALA A 298 12.45 -19.91 -20.55
N MET A 299 11.99 -21.16 -20.66
CA MET A 299 11.91 -21.88 -21.92
C MET A 299 10.75 -21.39 -22.82
N GLY A 300 9.66 -20.89 -22.22
CA GLY A 300 8.60 -20.20 -22.95
C GLY A 300 9.01 -18.81 -23.46
N ASP A 301 9.74 -18.06 -22.66
CA ASP A 301 10.06 -16.63 -22.88
C ASP A 301 10.95 -16.42 -24.13
N VAL A 302 11.91 -17.32 -24.35
CA VAL A 302 12.83 -17.32 -25.51
C VAL A 302 12.08 -17.56 -26.85
N MET A 303 10.90 -18.17 -26.80
CA MET A 303 10.09 -18.53 -27.99
C MET A 303 8.80 -17.71 -28.12
N GLY A 304 8.60 -16.68 -27.29
CA GLY A 304 7.38 -15.86 -27.28
C GLY A 304 6.14 -16.59 -26.72
N GLY A 305 6.32 -17.70 -26.02
CA GLY A 305 5.28 -18.43 -25.30
C GLY A 305 5.14 -17.96 -23.84
N ALA A 306 4.07 -18.41 -23.18
CA ALA A 306 3.95 -18.21 -21.73
C ALA A 306 5.05 -19.00 -20.99
N PRO A 307 5.69 -18.45 -19.94
CA PRO A 307 6.66 -19.18 -19.13
C PRO A 307 6.01 -20.41 -18.48
N GLU A 308 6.66 -21.57 -18.56
CA GLU A 308 6.15 -22.78 -17.91
C GLU A 308 6.36 -22.67 -16.40
N THR A 309 5.32 -23.01 -15.64
CA THR A 309 5.35 -22.98 -14.18
C THR A 309 5.45 -24.39 -13.60
N TYR A 310 6.22 -24.54 -12.52
CA TYR A 310 6.32 -25.81 -11.80
C TYR A 310 6.35 -25.60 -10.28
N PRO A 311 5.76 -26.53 -9.50
CA PRO A 311 5.77 -26.44 -8.04
C PRO A 311 7.18 -26.68 -7.49
N VAL A 312 7.55 -25.89 -6.49
CA VAL A 312 8.83 -25.97 -5.77
C VAL A 312 8.63 -26.02 -4.26
N GLN A 313 9.62 -26.60 -3.59
CA GLN A 313 9.83 -26.48 -2.16
C GLN A 313 10.95 -25.45 -1.91
N LEU A 314 10.82 -24.72 -0.82
CA LEU A 314 11.77 -23.73 -0.36
C LEU A 314 12.24 -24.11 1.05
N VAL A 315 13.54 -24.02 1.29
CA VAL A 315 14.12 -24.14 2.63
C VAL A 315 15.04 -22.96 2.86
N ALA A 316 14.61 -22.02 3.71
CA ALA A 316 15.45 -20.94 4.20
C ALA A 316 16.11 -21.38 5.52
N PHE A 317 17.40 -21.15 5.68
CA PHE A 317 18.16 -21.63 6.83
C PHE A 317 19.40 -20.76 7.07
N GLU A 318 20.22 -21.14 8.05
CA GLU A 318 21.40 -20.39 8.51
C GLU A 318 20.99 -18.99 9.00
N ILE A 319 20.42 -18.93 10.22
CA ILE A 319 20.12 -17.64 10.84
C ILE A 319 21.41 -16.94 11.21
N GLY A 320 21.53 -15.70 10.76
CA GLY A 320 22.49 -14.72 11.26
C GLY A 320 21.96 -13.33 10.99
N THR A 321 22.76 -12.48 10.36
CA THR A 321 22.39 -11.10 10.04
C THR A 321 22.50 -10.87 8.53
N CYS A 322 21.59 -10.08 7.96
CA CYS A 322 21.79 -9.34 6.71
C CYS A 322 21.28 -7.89 6.96
N ASP A 323 21.97 -6.85 6.48
CA ASP A 323 21.59 -5.43 6.67
C ASP A 323 21.24 -5.04 8.13
N GLY A 324 21.97 -5.60 9.10
CA GLY A 324 21.72 -5.36 10.53
C GLY A 324 20.43 -5.96 11.09
N LYS A 325 19.70 -6.79 10.32
CA LYS A 325 18.50 -7.51 10.76
C LYS A 325 18.79 -9.00 10.92
N ARG A 326 18.19 -9.64 11.93
CA ARG A 326 18.20 -11.10 12.07
C ARG A 326 17.51 -11.75 10.87
N ALA A 327 18.25 -12.58 10.12
CA ALA A 327 17.83 -13.06 8.81
C ALA A 327 18.26 -14.51 8.54
N TYR A 328 17.49 -15.24 7.74
CA TYR A 328 17.96 -16.44 7.05
C TYR A 328 18.91 -16.03 5.93
N ARG A 329 20.16 -16.50 5.98
CA ARG A 329 21.23 -16.12 5.05
C ARG A 329 21.29 -17.00 3.81
N LYS A 330 20.74 -18.22 3.89
CA LYS A 330 20.69 -19.20 2.80
C LYS A 330 19.26 -19.54 2.40
N LEU A 331 19.06 -19.79 1.10
CA LEU A 331 17.81 -20.32 0.56
C LEU A 331 18.08 -21.42 -0.47
N ALA A 332 17.55 -22.62 -0.23
CA ALA A 332 17.44 -23.67 -1.23
C ALA A 332 16.05 -23.63 -1.87
N VAL A 333 15.98 -23.73 -3.21
CA VAL A 333 14.74 -23.88 -3.97
C VAL A 333 14.89 -25.09 -4.89
N TYR A 334 13.98 -26.05 -4.81
CA TYR A 334 14.03 -27.29 -5.61
C TYR A 334 12.63 -27.76 -6.01
N LYS A 335 12.53 -28.52 -7.11
CA LYS A 335 11.25 -29.01 -7.63
C LYS A 335 10.53 -29.88 -6.59
N ALA A 336 9.22 -29.71 -6.46
CA ALA A 336 8.43 -30.47 -5.48
C ALA A 336 8.56 -31.99 -5.72
N GLY A 337 8.82 -32.73 -4.65
CA GLY A 337 9.16 -34.17 -4.70
C GLY A 337 10.66 -34.47 -4.74
N GLY A 338 11.51 -33.46 -4.98
CA GLY A 338 12.94 -33.55 -4.73
C GLY A 338 13.29 -33.51 -3.24
N THR A 339 14.57 -33.66 -2.93
CA THR A 339 15.13 -33.60 -1.57
C THR A 339 15.90 -32.30 -1.34
N PHE A 340 15.86 -31.79 -0.11
CA PHE A 340 16.67 -30.64 0.31
C PHE A 340 18.17 -30.98 0.25
N ASN A 341 18.95 -30.10 -0.39
CA ASN A 341 20.41 -30.13 -0.36
C ASN A 341 20.95 -28.73 0.00
N ALA A 342 21.59 -28.64 1.17
CA ALA A 342 22.16 -27.38 1.67
C ALA A 342 23.28 -26.84 0.76
N ALA A 343 24.04 -27.71 0.08
CA ALA A 343 25.13 -27.30 -0.81
C ALA A 343 24.66 -26.65 -2.12
N SER A 344 23.37 -26.80 -2.48
CA SER A 344 22.74 -26.11 -3.61
C SER A 344 21.99 -24.83 -3.21
N ALA A 345 22.10 -24.39 -1.96
CA ALA A 345 21.45 -23.17 -1.50
C ALA A 345 22.19 -21.91 -1.98
N SER A 346 21.43 -20.91 -2.40
CA SER A 346 21.95 -19.58 -2.72
C SER A 346 22.15 -18.77 -1.44
N ASP A 347 23.19 -17.94 -1.42
CA ASP A 347 23.27 -16.80 -0.50
C ASP A 347 22.18 -15.78 -0.83
N VAL A 348 21.54 -15.26 0.21
CA VAL A 348 20.44 -14.28 0.09
C VAL A 348 20.65 -13.01 0.92
N CYS A 349 21.82 -12.82 1.54
CA CYS A 349 22.31 -11.48 1.88
C CYS A 349 22.97 -10.88 0.62
N TRP A 350 22.28 -9.97 -0.07
CA TRP A 350 22.72 -9.44 -1.39
C TRP A 350 23.56 -8.17 -1.32
N THR A 351 23.52 -7.50 -0.17
CA THR A 351 24.08 -6.17 0.12
C THR A 351 25.38 -6.24 0.93
N GLU A 352 25.83 -7.44 1.31
CA GLU A 352 27.10 -7.66 2.01
C GLU A 352 28.26 -7.76 0.98
N LYS A 353 28.80 -6.60 0.58
CA LYS A 353 30.11 -6.45 -0.08
C LYS A 353 30.83 -5.18 0.37
#